data_AF-A0A2K3LT11-F1
#
_entry.id   AF-A0A2K3LT11-F1
#
_cell.length_a   1.000
_cell.length_b   1.000
_cell.length_c   1.000
_cell.angle_alpha   90.00
_cell.angle_beta   90.00
_cell.angle_gamma   90.00
#
_symmetry.space_group_name_H-M   'P 1'
#
loop_
_entity.id
_entity.type
_entity.pdbx_description
1 polymer ?
#
loop_
_entity_poly.entity_id
_entity_poly.type
_entity_poly.pdbx_seq_one_letter_code
_entity_poly.pdbx_strand_id
1 'polypeptide(L)'
;MADNLKQKLEKLIELADRVTDTPEEPIPFKQECGEIKSKTKNLSALLRKAATMTSELYLQRPMQLIIEQTEDVLNEALSLILRCRPNTIKKRVFTVISIAAFRKTSSELENSIGDVSWLLRISSPNKEHDCQHLIIPSIALIDPIVALVWELIASLCIGSQEDRSEAAACLVSLALQSDHYGKIIIGEGGVGPLLKLMKEGNIEGQNNAARAIGLLKVINSVVILITNASMLCEQES
;
A
#
# COMPACT_ATOMS: atom_id res chain seq x y z
N MET A 1 -3.89 -4.67 -16.13
CA MET A 1 -3.77 -3.83 -14.91
C MET A 1 -2.40 -3.99 -14.25
N ALA A 2 -1.88 -5.21 -14.07
CA ALA A 2 -0.52 -5.43 -13.54
C ALA A 2 0.58 -4.72 -14.35
N ASP A 3 0.50 -4.70 -15.68
CA ASP A 3 1.47 -4.01 -16.54
C ASP A 3 1.51 -2.49 -16.32
N ASN A 4 0.38 -1.87 -15.98
CA ASN A 4 0.30 -0.43 -15.70
C ASN A 4 0.98 -0.09 -14.36
N LEU A 5 0.81 -0.95 -13.34
CA LEU A 5 1.47 -0.78 -12.04
C LEU A 5 2.97 -0.94 -12.14
N LYS A 6 3.44 -1.93 -12.90
CA LYS A 6 4.87 -2.13 -13.13
C LYS A 6 5.49 -0.91 -13.82
N GLN A 7 4.86 -0.41 -14.87
CA GLN A 7 5.30 0.83 -15.56
C GLN A 7 5.31 2.04 -14.62
N LYS A 8 4.30 2.19 -13.77
CA LYS A 8 4.26 3.27 -12.76
C LYS A 8 5.42 3.14 -11.77
N LEU A 9 5.72 1.95 -11.26
CA LEU A 9 6.85 1.72 -10.36
C LEU A 9 8.21 1.99 -11.03
N GLU A 10 8.39 1.56 -12.28
CA GLU A 10 9.59 1.87 -13.08
C GLU A 10 9.79 3.38 -13.22
N LYS A 11 8.71 4.13 -13.51
CA LYS A 11 8.74 5.60 -13.56
C LYS A 11 9.14 6.22 -12.22
N LEU A 12 8.63 5.71 -11.09
CA LEU A 12 9.02 6.20 -9.77
C LEU A 12 10.51 5.97 -9.47
N ILE A 13 11.03 4.80 -9.85
CA ILE A 13 12.47 4.47 -9.71
C ILE A 13 13.31 5.47 -10.53
N GLU A 14 12.92 5.74 -11.78
CA GLU A 14 13.61 6.72 -12.63
C GLU A 14 13.56 8.13 -12.01
N LEU A 15 12.41 8.56 -11.49
CA LEU A 15 12.28 9.85 -10.82
C LEU A 15 13.19 9.95 -9.58
N ALA A 16 13.22 8.91 -8.75
CA ALA A 16 14.06 8.87 -7.57
C ALA A 16 15.56 8.90 -7.92
N ASP A 17 15.97 8.16 -8.95
CA ASP A 17 17.36 8.15 -9.42
C ASP A 17 17.78 9.53 -9.97
N ARG A 18 16.87 10.23 -10.68
CA ARG A 18 17.13 11.61 -11.12
C ARG A 18 17.36 12.56 -9.95
N VAL A 19 16.63 12.42 -8.84
CA VAL A 19 16.85 13.22 -7.63
C VAL A 19 18.22 12.93 -7.02
N THR A 20 18.63 11.66 -6.94
CA THR A 20 19.91 11.26 -6.33
C THR A 20 21.12 11.64 -7.18
N ASP A 21 21.03 11.46 -8.50
CA ASP A 21 22.15 11.60 -9.43
C ASP A 21 22.45 13.06 -9.80
N THR A 22 21.55 13.97 -9.43
CA THR A 22 21.68 15.41 -9.63
C THR A 22 22.97 15.93 -8.96
N PRO A 23 24.04 16.35 -9.68
CA PRO A 23 25.33 16.72 -9.09
C PRO A 23 25.27 17.79 -8.00
N GLU A 24 26.13 17.63 -6.97
CA GLU A 24 26.43 18.60 -5.92
C GLU A 24 27.47 19.61 -6.41
N GLU A 25 27.07 20.55 -7.25
CA GLU A 25 27.87 21.75 -7.52
C GLU A 25 27.99 22.63 -6.25
N PRO A 26 28.77 23.74 -6.21
CA PRO A 26 28.74 24.68 -5.09
C PRO A 26 27.34 25.33 -4.97
N ILE A 27 26.42 24.61 -4.33
CA ILE A 27 25.00 24.89 -4.22
C ILE A 27 24.74 25.49 -2.81
N PRO A 28 23.94 26.57 -2.69
CA PRO A 28 23.35 26.94 -1.40
C PRO A 28 22.50 25.78 -0.84
N PHE A 29 22.45 25.58 0.47
CA PHE A 29 21.70 24.48 1.13
C PHE A 29 22.25 23.07 0.89
N LYS A 30 23.58 22.91 0.86
CA LYS A 30 24.25 21.61 0.67
C LYS A 30 23.76 20.53 1.65
N GLN A 31 23.58 20.89 2.92
CA GLN A 31 23.15 19.94 3.95
C GLN A 31 21.73 19.44 3.69
N GLU A 32 20.80 20.34 3.41
CA GLU A 32 19.40 20.02 3.15
C GLU A 32 19.23 19.23 1.85
N CYS A 33 19.97 19.58 0.79
CA CYS A 33 20.00 18.81 -0.45
C CYS A 33 20.54 17.38 -0.21
N GLY A 34 21.56 17.23 0.63
CA GLY A 34 22.12 15.93 1.00
C GLY A 34 21.10 15.05 1.75
N GLU A 35 20.32 15.64 2.66
CA GLU A 35 19.24 14.93 3.37
C GLU A 35 18.16 14.42 2.42
N ILE A 36 17.64 15.30 1.54
CA ILE A 36 16.61 14.93 0.55
C ILE A 36 17.09 13.79 -0.35
N LYS A 37 18.33 13.87 -0.86
CA LYS A 37 18.92 12.81 -1.69
C LYS A 37 19.07 11.50 -0.92
N SER A 38 19.52 11.56 0.33
CA SER A 38 19.71 10.35 1.14
C SER A 38 18.38 9.61 1.36
N LYS A 39 17.32 10.35 1.74
CA LYS A 39 15.97 9.78 1.87
C LYS A 39 15.43 9.25 0.53
N THR A 40 15.62 10.01 -0.55
CA THR A 40 15.18 9.57 -1.89
C THR A 40 15.92 8.31 -2.35
N LYS A 41 17.19 8.15 -1.99
CA LYS A 41 17.96 6.93 -2.25
C LYS A 41 17.39 5.72 -1.49
N ASN A 42 17.01 5.90 -0.22
CA ASN A 42 16.35 4.86 0.55
C ASN A 42 15.01 4.46 -0.10
N LEU A 43 14.18 5.44 -0.44
CA LEU A 43 12.92 5.23 -1.14
C LEU A 43 13.10 4.50 -2.48
N SER A 44 14.12 4.88 -3.27
CA SER A 44 14.47 4.21 -4.53
C SER A 44 14.82 2.73 -4.32
N ALA A 45 15.49 2.37 -3.24
CA ALA A 45 15.78 0.97 -2.90
C ALA A 45 14.51 0.19 -2.54
N LEU A 46 13.57 0.80 -1.82
CA LEU A 46 12.28 0.19 -1.48
C LEU A 46 11.39 0.01 -2.72
N LEU A 47 11.33 1.02 -3.60
CA LEU A 47 10.57 0.96 -4.86
C LEU A 47 11.08 -0.17 -5.77
N ARG A 48 12.40 -0.36 -5.86
CA ARG A 48 12.98 -1.52 -6.59
C ARG A 48 12.54 -2.85 -6.00
N LYS A 49 12.53 -2.99 -4.67
CA LYS A 49 11.98 -4.20 -4.02
C LYS A 49 10.50 -4.38 -4.40
N ALA A 50 9.70 -3.31 -4.35
CA ALA A 50 8.27 -3.37 -4.65
C ALA A 50 8.01 -3.80 -6.10
N ALA A 51 8.82 -3.31 -7.05
CA ALA A 51 8.75 -3.70 -8.46
C ALA A 51 9.03 -5.19 -8.71
N THR A 52 9.77 -5.86 -7.82
CA THR A 52 10.00 -7.31 -7.91
C THR A 52 8.86 -8.15 -7.33
N MET A 53 7.99 -7.54 -6.51
CA MET A 53 6.94 -8.22 -5.76
C MET A 53 5.55 -8.10 -6.40
N THR A 54 5.45 -7.45 -7.57
CA THR A 54 4.16 -7.27 -8.26
C THR A 54 3.61 -8.61 -8.76
N SER A 55 2.82 -9.29 -7.93
CA SER A 55 1.83 -10.27 -8.35
C SER A 55 0.67 -10.37 -7.36
N GLU A 56 -0.49 -10.60 -7.96
CA GLU A 56 -1.87 -10.60 -7.45
C GLU A 56 -2.56 -9.23 -7.24
N LEU A 57 -3.74 -9.12 -7.88
CA LEU A 57 -4.55 -7.92 -8.07
C LEU A 57 -5.15 -7.35 -6.77
N TYR A 58 -5.00 -8.04 -5.64
CA TYR A 58 -5.76 -7.80 -4.41
C TYR A 58 -5.21 -6.63 -3.56
N LEU A 59 -3.93 -6.27 -3.70
CA LEU A 59 -3.33 -5.10 -3.05
C LEU A 59 -3.25 -3.86 -3.97
N GLN A 60 -3.99 -3.86 -5.08
CA GLN A 60 -3.91 -2.80 -6.08
C GLN A 60 -4.32 -1.42 -5.53
N ARG A 61 -5.32 -1.33 -4.67
CA ARG A 61 -5.79 -0.04 -4.13
C ARG A 61 -4.77 0.67 -3.25
N PRO A 62 -4.28 0.07 -2.15
CA PRO A 62 -3.25 0.72 -1.34
C PRO A 62 -2.00 1.01 -2.19
N MET A 63 -1.62 0.10 -3.08
CA MET A 63 -0.48 0.29 -3.98
C MET A 63 -0.66 1.49 -4.92
N GLN A 64 -1.83 1.67 -5.53
CA GLN A 64 -2.10 2.81 -6.42
C GLN A 64 -1.98 4.15 -5.68
N LEU A 65 -2.59 4.23 -4.51
CA LEU A 65 -2.58 5.45 -3.71
C LEU A 65 -1.15 5.80 -3.23
N ILE A 66 -0.41 4.81 -2.75
CA ILE A 66 1.00 4.98 -2.33
C ILE A 66 1.87 5.39 -3.52
N ILE A 67 1.67 4.79 -4.71
CA ILE A 67 2.40 5.15 -5.93
C ILE A 67 2.13 6.61 -6.31
N GLU A 68 0.87 7.02 -6.34
CA GLU A 68 0.47 8.38 -6.75
C GLU A 68 1.04 9.42 -5.78
N GLN A 69 0.91 9.20 -4.48
CA GLN A 69 1.45 10.10 -3.48
C GLN A 69 2.98 10.14 -3.51
N THR A 70 3.64 8.99 -3.72
CA THR A 70 5.09 8.94 -3.89
C THR A 70 5.56 9.68 -5.15
N GLU A 71 4.79 9.63 -6.23
CA GLU A 71 5.08 10.38 -7.46
C GLU A 71 5.12 11.89 -7.20
N ASP A 72 4.10 12.41 -6.52
CA ASP A 72 3.99 13.84 -6.19
C ASP A 72 5.17 14.30 -5.31
N VAL A 73 5.52 13.51 -4.29
CA VAL A 73 6.63 13.82 -3.39
C VAL A 73 7.98 13.80 -4.12
N LEU A 74 8.22 12.83 -5.01
CA LEU A 74 9.45 12.77 -5.81
C LEU A 74 9.55 13.94 -6.80
N ASN A 75 8.43 14.35 -7.40
CA ASN A 75 8.38 15.52 -8.28
C ASN A 75 8.68 16.81 -7.51
N GLU A 76 8.13 16.98 -6.31
CA GLU A 76 8.41 18.13 -5.45
C GLU A 76 9.89 18.14 -5.01
N ALA A 77 10.43 16.99 -4.61
CA ALA A 77 11.85 16.83 -4.28
C ALA A 77 12.76 17.20 -5.45
N LEU A 78 12.44 16.73 -6.66
CA LEU A 78 13.21 17.06 -7.86
C LEU A 78 13.15 18.55 -8.19
N SER A 79 11.95 19.14 -8.14
CA SER A 79 11.75 20.58 -8.33
C SER A 79 12.58 21.40 -7.34
N LEU A 80 12.56 21.00 -6.06
CA LEU A 80 13.29 21.67 -4.99
C LEU A 80 14.81 21.63 -5.22
N ILE A 81 15.39 20.46 -5.53
CA ILE A 81 16.83 20.34 -5.78
C ILE A 81 17.24 21.09 -7.05
N LEU A 82 16.44 21.01 -8.13
CA LEU A 82 16.74 21.73 -9.37
C LEU A 82 16.75 23.25 -9.18
N ARG A 83 15.86 23.78 -8.32
CA ARG A 83 15.83 25.21 -7.96
C ARG A 83 17.05 25.67 -7.18
N CYS A 84 17.76 24.78 -6.48
CA CYS A 84 18.95 25.13 -5.71
C CYS A 84 20.18 25.39 -6.60
N ARG A 85 20.11 25.03 -7.89
CA ARG A 85 21.22 25.25 -8.80
C ARG A 85 21.32 26.71 -9.24
N PRO A 86 22.54 27.26 -9.26
CA PRO A 86 22.79 28.56 -9.87
C PRO A 86 22.63 28.43 -11.39
N ASN A 87 21.42 28.66 -11.91
CA ASN A 87 21.23 28.76 -13.35
C ASN A 87 22.00 29.98 -13.86
N THR A 88 22.90 29.77 -14.81
CA THR A 88 23.67 30.81 -15.48
C THR A 88 22.71 31.76 -16.23
N ILE A 89 22.59 32.97 -15.70
CA ILE A 89 22.41 34.24 -16.42
C ILE A 89 20.97 34.71 -16.73
N LYS A 90 19.91 33.90 -16.90
CA LYS A 90 18.58 34.48 -17.21
C LYS A 90 17.39 33.77 -16.56
N LYS A 91 17.16 34.04 -15.28
CA LYS A 91 15.83 34.14 -14.61
C LYS A 91 16.04 34.33 -13.10
N ARG A 92 16.38 35.56 -12.68
CA ARG A 92 16.12 36.01 -11.29
C ARG A 92 14.62 36.29 -11.15
N VAL A 93 13.81 35.24 -11.21
CA VAL A 93 12.52 35.27 -10.51
C VAL A 93 12.85 34.64 -9.18
N PHE A 94 12.80 35.44 -8.12
CA PHE A 94 13.13 35.06 -6.75
C PHE A 94 12.18 33.97 -6.28
N THR A 95 12.42 32.72 -6.67
CA THR A 95 11.88 31.58 -5.96
C THR A 95 12.70 31.46 -4.68
N VAL A 96 12.30 32.19 -3.63
CA VAL A 96 12.86 32.07 -2.29
C VAL A 96 12.69 30.62 -1.86
N ILE A 97 13.78 29.86 -1.87
CA ILE A 97 13.81 28.52 -1.31
C ILE A 97 13.99 28.71 0.19
N SER A 98 13.01 28.26 0.97
CA SER A 98 13.07 28.32 2.42
C SER A 98 13.53 26.98 2.97
N ILE A 99 14.20 27.02 4.12
CA ILE A 99 14.49 25.82 4.92
C ILE A 99 13.18 25.08 5.28
N ALA A 100 12.06 25.80 5.38
CA ALA A 100 10.75 25.21 5.61
C ALA A 100 10.29 24.30 4.44
N ALA A 101 10.59 24.67 3.19
CA ALA A 101 10.30 23.82 2.04
C ALA A 101 11.09 22.49 2.10
N PHE A 102 12.39 22.57 2.43
CA PHE A 102 13.21 21.38 2.64
C PHE A 102 12.70 20.48 3.77
N ARG A 103 12.35 21.06 4.91
CA ARG A 103 11.79 20.29 6.04
C ARG A 103 10.47 19.61 5.67
N LYS A 104 9.61 20.32 4.95
CA LYS A 104 8.34 19.77 4.46
C LYS A 104 8.59 18.58 3.54
N THR A 105 9.37 18.77 2.47
CA THR A 105 9.68 17.69 1.51
C THR A 105 10.42 16.53 2.18
N SER A 106 11.32 16.80 3.13
CA SER A 106 11.99 15.75 3.92
C SER A 106 11.01 14.93 4.76
N SER A 107 9.99 15.57 5.35
CA SER A 107 8.93 14.89 6.09
C SER A 107 8.02 14.08 5.16
N GLU A 108 7.68 14.62 3.99
CA GLU A 108 6.86 13.93 2.99
C GLU A 108 7.59 12.70 2.42
N LEU A 109 8.90 12.80 2.18
CA LEU A 109 9.73 11.65 1.79
C LEU A 109 9.78 10.57 2.88
N GLU A 110 9.84 10.96 4.16
CA GLU A 110 9.79 10.00 5.27
C GLU A 110 8.45 9.26 5.30
N ASN A 111 7.35 9.98 5.08
CA ASN A 111 6.03 9.38 4.97
C ASN A 111 5.96 8.38 3.81
N SER A 112 6.45 8.75 2.62
CA SER A 112 6.50 7.82 1.47
C SER A 112 7.40 6.60 1.73
N ILE A 113 8.52 6.76 2.46
CA ILE A 113 9.36 5.64 2.90
C ILE A 113 8.57 4.69 3.80
N GLY A 114 7.84 5.23 4.78
CA GLY A 114 6.97 4.46 5.67
C GLY A 114 5.88 3.71 4.89
N ASP A 115 5.23 4.39 3.95
CA ASP A 115 4.14 3.83 3.14
C ASP A 115 4.61 2.66 2.27
N VAL A 116 5.70 2.83 1.52
CA VAL A 116 6.26 1.76 0.68
C VAL A 116 6.81 0.62 1.54
N SER A 117 7.41 0.92 2.70
CA SER A 117 7.87 -0.12 3.63
C SER A 117 6.72 -0.95 4.18
N TRP A 118 5.61 -0.30 4.56
CA TRP A 118 4.40 -0.98 4.98
C TRP A 118 3.84 -1.87 3.86
N LEU A 119 3.79 -1.37 2.62
CA LEU A 119 3.31 -2.14 1.47
C LEU A 119 4.14 -3.42 1.25
N LEU A 120 5.47 -3.31 1.34
CA LEU A 120 6.38 -4.46 1.22
C LEU A 120 6.15 -5.49 2.33
N ARG A 121 5.94 -5.03 3.57
CA ARG A 121 5.66 -5.90 4.72
C ARG A 121 4.37 -6.69 4.52
N ILE A 122 3.28 -6.02 4.19
CA ILE A 122 1.99 -6.69 4.00
C ILE A 122 2.00 -7.63 2.78
N SER A 123 2.90 -7.40 1.82
CA SER A 123 3.10 -8.26 0.65
C SER A 123 4.02 -9.48 0.92
N SER A 124 4.60 -9.61 2.11
CA SER A 124 5.45 -10.75 2.50
C SER A 124 5.46 -10.97 4.02
N PRO A 125 4.37 -11.53 4.57
CA PRO A 125 4.24 -11.75 6.02
C PRO A 125 5.19 -12.82 6.57
N ASN A 126 5.76 -13.69 5.72
CA ASN A 126 6.55 -14.87 6.12
C ASN A 126 8.06 -14.65 6.34
N LYS A 127 8.53 -13.41 6.49
CA LYS A 127 9.94 -13.15 6.81
C LYS A 127 10.04 -12.52 8.20
N GLU A 128 10.26 -13.40 9.18
CA GLU A 128 10.75 -13.17 10.54
C GLU A 128 10.20 -11.97 11.32
N HIS A 129 9.64 -12.28 12.49
CA HIS A 129 9.21 -11.34 13.51
C HIS A 129 10.30 -10.33 13.85
N ASP A 130 10.27 -9.17 13.23
CA ASP A 130 10.67 -7.95 13.89
C ASP A 130 9.38 -7.17 14.19
N CYS A 131 9.01 -7.16 15.47
CA CYS A 131 8.01 -6.26 16.03
C CYS A 131 8.52 -4.80 15.99
N GLN A 132 9.18 -4.38 14.92
CA GLN A 132 9.55 -2.99 14.67
C GLN A 132 8.31 -2.26 14.14
N HIS A 133 7.46 -1.94 15.11
CA HIS A 133 6.43 -0.93 15.07
C HIS A 133 5.29 -1.18 14.07
N LEU A 134 4.07 -1.08 14.58
CA LEU A 134 2.84 -0.93 13.83
C LEU A 134 2.91 0.39 13.02
N ILE A 135 3.71 0.43 11.96
CA ILE A 135 3.80 1.58 11.06
C ILE A 135 2.54 1.53 10.22
N ILE A 136 1.48 2.19 10.70
CA ILE A 136 0.31 2.50 9.88
C ILE A 136 0.82 3.44 8.78
N PRO A 137 0.58 3.13 7.50
CA PRO A 137 1.02 4.01 6.43
C PRO A 137 0.33 5.36 6.64
N SER A 138 1.07 6.44 6.38
CA SER A 138 0.61 7.81 6.54
C SER A 138 -0.73 8.06 5.84
N ILE A 139 -0.95 7.37 4.72
CA ILE A 139 -2.17 7.42 3.93
C ILE A 139 -3.41 6.88 4.65
N ALA A 140 -3.23 6.01 5.64
CA ALA A 140 -4.30 5.43 6.44
C ALA A 140 -4.40 6.04 7.85
N LEU A 141 -3.63 7.10 8.16
CA LEU A 141 -3.73 7.78 9.46
C LEU A 141 -5.10 8.47 9.65
N ILE A 142 -5.77 8.84 8.56
CA ILE A 142 -7.10 9.45 8.59
C ILE A 142 -8.16 8.40 8.97
N ASP A 143 -7.99 7.17 8.49
CA ASP A 143 -8.90 6.06 8.80
C ASP A 143 -8.12 4.76 9.04
N PRO A 144 -7.66 4.53 10.29
CA PRO A 144 -6.85 3.36 10.64
C PRO A 144 -7.51 2.02 10.30
N ILE A 145 -8.85 1.99 10.18
CA ILE A 145 -9.57 0.77 9.82
C ILE A 145 -9.23 0.32 8.39
N VAL A 146 -8.94 1.26 7.48
CA VAL A 146 -8.61 0.97 6.08
C VAL A 146 -7.28 0.22 6.01
N ALA A 147 -6.27 0.64 6.79
CA ALA A 147 -5.01 -0.10 6.90
C ALA A 147 -5.22 -1.51 7.44
N LEU A 148 -6.04 -1.67 8.49
CA LEU A 148 -6.35 -2.99 9.03
C LEU A 148 -7.03 -3.88 7.99
N VAL A 149 -8.01 -3.34 7.25
CA VAL A 149 -8.70 -4.09 6.20
C VAL A 149 -7.73 -4.53 5.10
N TRP A 150 -6.79 -3.68 4.69
CA TRP A 150 -5.75 -4.06 3.73
C TRP A 150 -4.83 -5.16 4.25
N GLU A 151 -4.44 -5.12 5.52
CA GLU A 151 -3.63 -6.16 6.15
C GLU A 151 -4.36 -7.51 6.20
N LEU A 152 -5.64 -7.50 6.57
CA LEU A 152 -6.48 -8.69 6.58
C LEU A 152 -6.67 -9.26 5.16
N ILE A 153 -6.88 -8.39 4.17
CA ILE A 153 -6.96 -8.78 2.76
C ILE A 153 -5.64 -9.41 2.28
N ALA A 154 -4.50 -8.83 2.66
CA ALA A 154 -3.20 -9.41 2.33
C ALA A 154 -3.07 -10.83 2.93
N SER A 155 -3.40 -10.98 4.22
CA SER A 155 -3.38 -12.27 4.90
C SER A 155 -4.27 -13.32 4.22
N LEU A 156 -5.48 -12.95 3.78
CA LEU A 156 -6.37 -13.84 3.01
C LEU A 156 -5.74 -14.37 1.70
N CYS A 157 -4.84 -13.60 1.09
CA CYS A 157 -4.26 -13.91 -0.22
C CYS A 157 -2.98 -14.74 -0.11
N ILE A 158 -2.07 -14.36 0.80
CA ILE A 158 -0.71 -14.90 0.85
C ILE A 158 -0.31 -15.51 2.20
N GLY A 159 -1.23 -15.49 3.18
CA GLY A 159 -1.02 -16.11 4.49
C GLY A 159 -1.08 -17.64 4.45
N SER A 160 -0.67 -18.28 5.56
CA SER A 160 -0.89 -19.71 5.76
C SER A 160 -2.38 -20.04 5.85
N GLN A 161 -2.74 -21.33 5.81
CA GLN A 161 -4.14 -21.73 5.97
C GLN A 161 -4.73 -21.26 7.31
N GLU A 162 -3.93 -21.18 8.36
CA GLU A 162 -4.34 -20.65 9.66
C GLU A 162 -4.52 -19.13 9.62
N ASP A 163 -3.53 -18.39 9.07
CA ASP A 163 -3.61 -16.93 8.96
C ASP A 163 -4.80 -16.47 8.12
N ARG A 164 -5.10 -17.21 7.05
CA ARG A 164 -6.26 -16.93 6.18
C ARG A 164 -7.57 -17.12 6.93
N SER A 165 -7.68 -18.18 7.75
CA SER A 165 -8.87 -18.45 8.57
C SER A 165 -9.08 -17.38 9.64
N GLU A 166 -8.00 -16.98 10.32
CA GLU A 166 -8.00 -15.93 11.33
C GLU A 166 -8.35 -14.56 10.71
N ALA A 167 -7.77 -14.24 9.55
CA ALA A 167 -8.08 -13.00 8.83
C ALA A 167 -9.55 -12.92 8.45
N ALA A 168 -10.15 -14.03 7.99
CA ALA A 168 -11.58 -14.11 7.73
C ALA A 168 -12.42 -13.91 9.00
N ALA A 169 -12.02 -14.50 10.14
CA ALA A 169 -12.69 -14.32 11.43
C ALA A 169 -12.64 -12.85 11.91
N CYS A 170 -11.51 -12.19 11.71
CA CYS A 170 -11.37 -10.77 12.00
C CYS A 170 -12.29 -9.91 11.12
N LEU A 171 -12.40 -10.20 9.82
CA LEU A 171 -13.31 -9.50 8.91
C LEU A 171 -14.78 -9.73 9.27
N VAL A 172 -15.16 -10.93 9.73
CA VAL A 172 -16.48 -11.20 10.31
C VAL A 172 -16.75 -10.28 11.50
N SER A 173 -15.78 -10.16 12.41
CA SER A 173 -15.91 -9.33 13.61
C SER A 173 -16.10 -7.85 13.25
N LEU A 174 -15.36 -7.35 12.25
CA LEU A 174 -15.54 -5.99 11.73
C LEU A 174 -16.91 -5.79 11.09
N ALA A 175 -17.35 -6.71 10.24
CA ALA A 175 -18.63 -6.60 9.56
C ALA A 175 -19.83 -6.66 10.53
N LEU A 176 -19.70 -7.36 11.66
CA LEU A 176 -20.72 -7.40 12.72
C LEU A 176 -20.85 -6.09 13.49
N GLN A 177 -19.76 -5.33 13.62
CA GLN A 177 -19.79 -4.09 14.39
C GLN A 177 -20.59 -2.99 13.68
N SER A 178 -20.50 -2.87 12.36
CA SER A 178 -21.30 -1.91 11.60
C SER A 178 -21.36 -2.18 10.09
N ASP A 179 -22.47 -1.75 9.48
CA ASP A 179 -22.61 -1.72 8.01
C ASP A 179 -21.55 -0.82 7.34
N HIS A 180 -21.00 0.16 8.07
CA HIS A 180 -19.93 1.02 7.56
C HIS A 180 -18.66 0.22 7.31
N TYR A 181 -18.24 -0.63 8.26
CA TYR A 181 -17.06 -1.49 8.06
C TYR A 181 -17.29 -2.55 6.97
N GLY A 182 -18.51 -3.09 6.86
CA GLY A 182 -18.86 -3.94 5.72
C GLY A 182 -18.64 -3.24 4.37
N LYS A 183 -19.05 -1.98 4.25
CA LYS A 183 -18.82 -1.18 3.02
C LYS A 183 -17.33 -0.94 2.77
N ILE A 184 -16.51 -0.74 3.79
CA ILE A 184 -15.05 -0.59 3.64
C ILE A 184 -14.45 -1.90 3.13
N ILE A 185 -14.80 -3.05 3.70
CA ILE A 185 -14.30 -4.36 3.25
C ILE A 185 -14.63 -4.60 1.77
N ILE A 186 -15.87 -4.26 1.35
CA ILE A 186 -16.27 -4.34 -0.06
C ILE A 186 -15.48 -3.36 -0.91
N GLY A 187 -15.41 -2.10 -0.47
CA GLY A 187 -14.70 -1.03 -1.15
C GLY A 187 -13.26 -1.45 -1.42
N GLU A 188 -12.54 -1.84 -0.39
CA GLU A 188 -11.12 -2.19 -0.45
C GLU A 188 -10.82 -3.54 -1.11
N GLY A 189 -11.83 -4.23 -1.65
CA GLY A 189 -11.64 -5.38 -2.52
C GLY A 189 -11.63 -6.73 -1.79
N GLY A 190 -12.11 -6.80 -0.55
CA GLY A 190 -12.08 -8.03 0.27
C GLY A 190 -12.95 -9.17 -0.25
N VAL A 191 -13.95 -8.89 -1.09
CA VAL A 191 -14.90 -9.92 -1.60
C VAL A 191 -14.19 -10.99 -2.42
N GLY A 192 -13.27 -10.63 -3.31
CA GLY A 192 -12.56 -11.59 -4.15
C GLY A 192 -11.73 -12.61 -3.35
N PRO A 193 -10.84 -12.15 -2.44
CA PRO A 193 -10.08 -13.01 -1.53
C PRO A 193 -10.96 -13.90 -0.65
N LEU A 194 -12.07 -13.38 -0.11
CA LEU A 194 -13.02 -14.16 0.68
C LEU A 194 -13.67 -15.28 -0.17
N LEU A 195 -14.10 -15.00 -1.40
CA LEU A 195 -14.65 -16.01 -2.30
C LEU A 195 -13.61 -17.08 -2.69
N LYS A 196 -12.34 -16.70 -2.85
CA LYS A 196 -11.23 -17.65 -3.07
C LYS A 196 -11.03 -18.54 -1.84
N LEU A 197 -11.04 -17.95 -0.64
CA LEU A 197 -10.91 -18.71 0.61
C LEU A 197 -12.08 -19.69 0.83
N MET A 198 -13.30 -19.33 0.45
CA MET A 198 -14.45 -20.25 0.50
C MET A 198 -14.26 -21.52 -0.34
N LYS A 199 -13.41 -21.49 -1.38
CA LYS A 199 -13.16 -22.63 -2.26
C LYS A 199 -11.91 -23.42 -1.89
N GLU A 200 -10.88 -22.72 -1.42
CA GLU A 200 -9.52 -23.26 -1.27
C GLU A 200 -9.01 -23.28 0.19
N GLY A 201 -9.83 -22.78 1.12
CA GLY A 201 -9.51 -22.73 2.54
C GLY A 201 -9.69 -24.09 3.22
N ASN A 202 -9.11 -24.22 4.42
CA ASN A 202 -9.52 -25.26 5.37
C ASN A 202 -10.97 -25.02 5.85
N ILE A 203 -11.54 -26.00 6.56
CA ILE A 203 -12.95 -25.98 7.01
C ILE A 203 -13.29 -24.68 7.75
N GLU A 204 -12.41 -24.25 8.65
CA GLU A 204 -12.61 -23.02 9.42
C GLU A 204 -12.60 -21.78 8.54
N GLY A 205 -11.63 -21.66 7.63
CA GLY A 205 -11.49 -20.54 6.71
C GLY A 205 -12.67 -20.45 5.74
N GLN A 206 -13.17 -21.59 5.25
CA GLN A 206 -14.37 -21.64 4.42
C GLN A 206 -15.60 -21.12 5.17
N ASN A 207 -15.81 -21.58 6.41
CA ASN A 207 -16.92 -21.14 7.25
C ASN A 207 -16.84 -19.65 7.58
N ASN A 208 -15.66 -19.17 7.99
CA ASN A 208 -15.44 -17.75 8.31
C ASN A 208 -15.63 -16.88 7.07
N ALA A 209 -15.15 -17.30 5.91
CA ALA A 209 -15.32 -16.56 4.67
C ALA A 209 -16.79 -16.51 4.22
N ALA A 210 -17.52 -17.63 4.29
CA ALA A 210 -18.95 -17.67 4.00
C ALA A 210 -19.74 -16.73 4.91
N ARG A 211 -19.42 -16.74 6.21
CA ARG A 211 -20.02 -15.85 7.20
C ARG A 211 -19.69 -14.38 6.91
N ALA A 212 -18.44 -14.05 6.59
CA ALA A 212 -18.04 -12.70 6.24
C ALA A 212 -18.86 -12.19 5.04
N ILE A 213 -18.90 -12.95 3.94
CA ILE A 213 -19.67 -12.60 2.74
C ILE A 213 -21.16 -12.40 3.05
N GLY A 214 -21.77 -13.25 3.87
CA GLY A 214 -23.16 -13.10 4.30
C GLY A 214 -23.42 -11.79 5.06
N LEU A 215 -22.46 -11.34 5.87
CA LEU A 215 -22.55 -10.09 6.63
C LEU A 215 -22.31 -8.83 5.79
N LEU A 216 -21.57 -8.93 4.68
CA LEU A 216 -21.31 -7.79 3.80
C LEU A 216 -22.59 -7.31 3.06
N LYS A 217 -23.73 -7.98 3.21
CA LYS A 217 -25.03 -7.59 2.61
C LYS A 217 -24.91 -7.22 1.12
N VAL A 218 -24.08 -7.96 0.38
CA VAL A 218 -23.90 -7.78 -1.07
C VAL A 218 -25.26 -8.04 -1.73
N ILE A 219 -25.97 -6.96 -2.08
CA ILE A 219 -27.37 -7.00 -2.53
C ILE A 219 -27.48 -7.87 -3.79
N ASN A 220 -28.16 -9.04 -3.69
CA ASN A 220 -28.78 -9.85 -4.77
C ASN A 220 -27.86 -10.24 -5.96
N SER A 221 -27.62 -11.50 -6.35
CA SER A 221 -28.44 -12.71 -6.29
C SER A 221 -27.59 -13.92 -6.72
N VAL A 222 -28.02 -15.14 -6.38
CA VAL A 222 -27.58 -16.45 -6.96
C VAL A 222 -26.28 -17.06 -6.42
N VAL A 223 -25.15 -16.35 -6.27
CA VAL A 223 -23.87 -17.02 -5.94
C VAL A 223 -23.81 -17.59 -4.51
N ILE A 224 -24.31 -16.85 -3.52
CA ILE A 224 -24.29 -17.29 -2.10
C ILE A 224 -25.24 -18.50 -1.88
N LEU A 225 -26.34 -18.58 -2.63
CA LEU A 225 -27.30 -19.68 -2.52
C LEU A 225 -26.76 -20.99 -3.10
N ILE A 226 -25.97 -20.94 -4.18
CA ILE A 226 -25.37 -22.15 -4.76
C ILE A 226 -24.28 -22.71 -3.84
N THR A 227 -23.44 -21.87 -3.24
CA THR A 227 -22.39 -22.35 -2.32
C THR A 227 -22.95 -22.95 -1.04
N ASN A 228 -24.03 -22.41 -0.48
CA ASN A 228 -24.65 -22.99 0.71
C ASN A 228 -25.42 -24.28 0.43
N ALA A 229 -26.04 -24.43 -0.76
CA ALA A 229 -26.72 -25.67 -1.14
C ALA A 229 -25.73 -26.81 -1.43
N SER A 230 -24.58 -26.53 -2.03
CA SER A 230 -23.57 -27.57 -2.30
C SER A 230 -22.83 -28.04 -1.05
N MET A 231 -22.54 -27.16 -0.09
CA MET A 231 -21.87 -27.50 1.17
C MET A 231 -22.74 -28.35 2.11
N LEU A 232 -24.07 -28.21 2.05
CA LEU A 232 -24.99 -29.02 2.85
C LEU A 232 -25.15 -30.45 2.31
N CYS A 233 -25.02 -30.65 0.99
CA CYS A 233 -25.12 -31.98 0.39
C CYS A 233 -23.88 -32.88 0.66
N GLU A 234 -22.72 -32.32 1.02
CA GLU A 234 -21.50 -33.09 1.31
C GLU A 234 -21.39 -33.51 2.79
N GLN A 235 -22.26 -33.03 3.68
CA GLN A 235 -22.29 -33.44 5.09
C GLN A 235 -23.35 -34.51 5.42
N GLU A 236 -24.16 -34.92 4.44
CA GLU A 236 -25.18 -35.98 4.59
C GLU A 236 -24.88 -37.27 3.80
N SER A 237 -23.65 -37.47 3.31
CA SER A 237 -23.23 -38.72 2.62
C SER A 237 -22.13 -39.49 3.34
#